data_AF-A0AB35Q8R2-F1
#
_entry.id   AF-A0AB35Q8R2-F1
#
_cell.length_a   1.000
_cell.length_b   1.000
_cell.length_c   1.000
_cell.angle_alpha   90.00
_cell.angle_beta   90.00
_cell.angle_gamma   90.00
#
_symmetry.space_group_name_H-M   'P 1'
#
loop_
_entity.id
_entity.type
_entity.pdbx_description
1 polymer ?
#
loop_
_entity_poly.entity_id
_entity_poly.type
_entity_poly.pdbx_seq_one_letter_code
_entity_poly.pdbx_strand_id
1 'polypeptide(L)' 'MDICIGGLLNGQKRHDNQSFFKVENHYCDSFSEYTKEYFHLNGQIFSFWISKEIDFFEAQKKIELYLINIKIKHA' A
#
# COMPACT_ATOMS: atom_id res chain seq x y z
N MET A 1 3.20 -4.19 9.26
CA MET A 1 2.88 -2.77 9.03
C MET A 1 1.91 -2.72 7.87
N ASP A 2 0.71 -2.18 8.08
CA ASP A 2 -0.36 -2.18 7.08
C ASP A 2 -0.39 -0.84 6.35
N ILE A 3 0.55 -0.64 5.43
CA ILE A 3 0.61 0.56 4.60
C ILE A 3 -0.07 0.30 3.28
N CYS A 4 -0.97 1.21 2.91
CA CYS A 4 -1.59 1.25 1.59
C CYS A 4 -1.00 2.41 0.79
N ILE A 5 -0.64 2.14 -0.45
CA ILE A 5 -0.06 3.09 -1.39
C ILE A 5 -1.08 3.32 -2.52
N GLY A 6 -1.56 4.56 -2.64
CA GLY A 6 -2.57 4.95 -3.63
C GLY A 6 -4.01 4.64 -3.20
N GLY A 7 -4.96 5.04 -4.06
CA GLY A 7 -6.41 4.87 -3.88
C GLY A 7 -6.99 5.55 -2.62
N LEU A 8 -8.28 5.29 -2.35
CA LEU A 8 -8.99 5.78 -1.18
C LEU A 8 -9.44 4.61 -0.30
N LEU A 9 -8.99 4.60 0.96
CA LEU A 9 -9.39 3.58 1.94
C LEU A 9 -10.75 3.85 2.60
N ASN A 10 -11.27 5.08 2.54
CA ASN A 10 -12.55 5.49 3.13
C ASN A 10 -12.78 5.02 4.59
N GLY A 11 -11.71 4.90 5.38
CA GLY A 11 -11.77 4.41 6.76
C GLY A 11 -12.19 2.93 6.91
N GLN A 12 -12.29 2.18 5.81
CA GLN A 12 -12.65 0.77 5.84
C GLN A 12 -11.49 -0.08 6.38
N LYS A 13 -11.84 -1.06 7.23
CA LYS A 13 -10.87 -2.00 7.81
C LYS A 13 -10.67 -3.19 6.89
N ARG A 14 -9.41 -3.59 6.71
CA ARG A 14 -9.04 -4.83 6.02
C ARG A 14 -9.06 -6.02 6.99
N HIS A 15 -9.36 -7.21 6.50
CA HIS A 15 -9.16 -8.47 7.23
C HIS A 15 -7.76 -9.06 6.98
N ASP A 16 -7.12 -9.59 8.03
CA ASP A 16 -5.70 -9.96 8.01
C ASP A 16 -5.32 -11.05 6.99
N ASN A 17 -6.22 -11.99 6.70
CA ASN A 17 -5.96 -13.19 5.88
C ASN A 17 -6.22 -13.01 4.38
N GLN A 18 -6.20 -11.78 3.86
CA GLN A 18 -6.43 -11.51 2.45
C GLN A 18 -5.12 -11.15 1.73
N SER A 19 -5.03 -11.45 0.42
CA SER A 19 -3.99 -10.97 -0.51
C SER A 19 -4.51 -9.92 -1.48
N PHE A 20 -5.82 -9.72 -1.50
CA PHE A 20 -6.54 -8.76 -2.31
C PHE A 20 -7.71 -8.19 -1.49
N PHE A 21 -7.97 -6.90 -1.58
CA PHE A 21 -9.19 -6.32 -1.03
C PHE A 21 -9.70 -5.16 -1.89
N LYS A 22 -10.99 -4.87 -1.73
CA LYS A 22 -11.72 -3.85 -2.46
C LYS A 22 -12.32 -2.86 -1.47
N VAL A 23 -12.22 -1.57 -1.77
CA VAL A 23 -12.83 -0.50 -0.99
C VAL A 23 -13.85 0.21 -1.85
N GLU A 24 -15.08 0.26 -1.36
CA GLU A 24 -16.15 1.00 -2.03
C GLU A 24 -15.99 2.51 -1.82
N ASN A 25 -16.22 3.27 -2.89
CA ASN A 25 -16.27 4.71 -2.81
C ASN A 25 -17.68 5.16 -2.37
N HIS A 26 -17.81 5.76 -1.19
CA HIS A 26 -19.13 6.23 -0.73
C HIS A 26 -19.71 7.38 -1.58
N TYR A 27 -18.87 8.03 -2.40
CA TYR A 27 -19.26 9.20 -3.20
C TYR A 27 -19.49 8.87 -4.68
N CYS A 28 -19.27 7.63 -5.11
CA CYS A 28 -19.36 7.22 -6.51
C CYS A 28 -19.49 5.69 -6.61
N ASP A 29 -20.14 5.14 -7.64
CA ASP A 29 -20.18 3.70 -7.94
C ASP A 29 -18.81 3.14 -8.43
N SER A 30 -17.72 3.69 -7.92
CA SER A 30 -16.36 3.27 -8.16
C SER A 30 -15.78 2.57 -6.93
N PHE A 31 -14.72 1.83 -7.17
CA PHE A 31 -14.06 1.05 -6.16
C PHE A 31 -12.55 1.11 -6.35
N SER A 32 -11.83 1.22 -5.24
CA SER A 32 -10.38 1.08 -5.25
C SER A 32 -10.03 -0.35 -4.89
N GLU A 33 -9.23 -0.98 -5.74
CA GLU A 33 -8.76 -2.34 -5.54
C GLU A 33 -7.30 -2.35 -5.13
N TYR A 34 -6.95 -3.22 -4.20
CA TYR A 34 -5.61 -3.31 -3.65
C TYR A 34 -5.10 -4.74 -3.67
N THR A 35 -3.82 -4.90 -4.01
CA THR A 35 -3.11 -6.18 -3.94
C THR A 35 -1.97 -6.09 -2.94
N LYS A 36 -1.70 -7.17 -2.22
CA LYS A 36 -0.56 -7.25 -1.31
C LYS A 36 0.70 -7.61 -2.09
N GLU A 37 1.66 -6.69 -2.07
CA GLU A 37 2.95 -6.85 -2.73
C GLU A 37 4.10 -6.91 -1.72
N TYR A 38 5.13 -7.68 -2.05
CA TYR A 38 6.29 -7.92 -1.19
C TYR A 38 7.54 -7.30 -1.79
N PHE A 39 8.27 -6.54 -0.99
CA PHE A 39 9.47 -5.82 -1.42
C PHE A 39 10.66 -6.25 -0.57
N HIS A 40 11.74 -6.62 -1.24
CA HIS A 40 13.03 -6.90 -0.61
C HIS A 40 13.85 -5.62 -0.57
N LEU A 41 14.12 -5.10 0.62
CA LEU A 41 14.96 -3.91 0.78
C LEU A 41 15.93 -4.11 1.94
N ASN A 42 17.23 -3.92 1.67
CA ASN A 42 18.30 -4.04 2.68
C ASN A 42 18.27 -5.35 3.47
N GLY A 43 17.96 -6.47 2.81
CA GLY A 43 17.88 -7.80 3.44
C GLY A 43 16.63 -8.04 4.30
N GLN A 44 15.69 -7.09 4.34
CA GLN A 44 14.39 -7.25 5.01
C GLN A 44 13.27 -7.33 3.97
N ILE A 45 12.22 -8.08 4.32
CA ILE A 45 11.00 -8.18 3.50
C ILE A 45 9.94 -7.28 4.12
N PHE A 46 9.42 -6.37 3.30
CA PHE A 46 8.31 -5.50 3.65
C PHE A 46 7.10 -5.88 2.80
N SER A 47 5.90 -5.79 3.37
CA SER A 47 4.67 -5.99 2.63
C SER A 47 3.87 -4.69 2.58
N PHE A 48 3.42 -4.31 1.39
CA PHE A 48 2.62 -3.12 1.14
C PHE A 48 1.37 -3.48 0.36
N TRP A 49 0.31 -2.71 0.58
CA TRP A 49 -0.92 -2.79 -0.21
C TRP A 49 -0.85 -1.76 -1.31
N ILE A 50 -0.94 -2.18 -2.57
CA ILE A 50 -0.81 -1.30 -3.73
C ILE A 50 -2.14 -1.22 -4.43
N SER A 51 -2.66 0.01 -4.59
CA SER A 51 -3.85 0.25 -5.39
C SER A 51 -3.58 -0.13 -6.84
N LYS A 52 -4.51 -0.82 -7.50
CA LYS A 52 -4.43 -1.08 -8.95
C LYS A 52 -4.53 0.18 -9.81
N GLU A 53 -4.92 1.30 -9.21
CA GLU A 53 -4.99 2.60 -9.88
C GLU A 53 -3.60 3.25 -10.05
N ILE A 54 -2.57 2.74 -9.38
CA ILE A 54 -1.20 3.24 -9.52
C ILE A 54 -0.30 2.19 -10.16
N ASP A 55 0.65 2.66 -10.97
CA ASP A 55 1.66 1.79 -11.57
C ASP A 55 2.62 1.23 -10.50
N PHE A 56 3.10 0.01 -10.71
CA PHE A 56 4.01 -0.66 -9.80
C PHE A 56 5.31 0.13 -9.57
N PHE A 57 5.91 0.71 -10.62
CA PHE A 57 7.15 1.48 -10.47
C PHE A 57 6.91 2.78 -9.69
N GLU A 58 5.76 3.41 -9.87
CA GLU A 58 5.38 4.57 -9.08
C GLU A 58 5.20 4.20 -7.60
N ALA A 59 4.52 3.09 -7.34
CA ALA A 59 4.33 2.57 -5.99
C ALA A 59 5.66 2.22 -5.33
N GLN A 60 6.57 1.57 -6.06
CA GLN A 60 7.91 1.23 -5.59
C GLN A 60 8.70 2.48 -5.17
N LYS A 61 8.74 3.53 -6.01
CA LYS A 61 9.42 4.78 -5.67
C LYS A 61 8.86 5.41 -4.39
N LYS A 62 7.53 5.41 -4.22
CA LYS A 62 6.87 5.90 -3.00
C LYS A 62 7.28 5.09 -1.76
N ILE A 63 7.36 3.77 -1.89
CA ILE A 63 7.78 2.85 -0.83
C ILE A 63 9.24 3.10 -0.44
N GLU A 64 10.15 3.20 -1.41
CA GLU A 64 11.57 3.46 -1.17
C GLU A 64 11.76 4.79 -0.42
N LEU A 65 11.11 5.86 -0.89
CA LEU A 65 11.14 7.17 -0.23
C LEU A 65 10.60 7.11 1.21
N TYR A 66 9.47 6.41 1.42
CA TYR A 66 8.90 6.24 2.76
C TYR A 66 9.86 5.50 3.71
N LEU A 67 10.47 4.41 3.25
CA LEU A 67 11.41 3.61 4.04
C LEU A 67 12.71 4.37 4.36
N ILE A 68 13.22 5.18 3.42
CA ILE A 68 14.36 6.09 3.67
C ILE A 68 14.00 7.10 4.76
N ASN A 69 12.82 7.73 4.65
CA ASN A 69 12.38 8.73 5.62
C ASN A 69 12.19 8.17 7.03
N ILE A 70 11.72 6.93 7.18
CA ILE A 70 11.67 6.26 8.50
C ILE A 70 13.08 6.10 9.06
N LYS A 71 14.02 5.59 8.26
CA LYS A 71 15.39 5.36 8.74
C LYS A 71 16.05 6.64 9.26
N ILE A 72 15.85 7.76 8.57
CA ILE A 72 16.40 9.06 8.99
C ILE A 72 15.78 9.55 10.30
N LYS A 73 14.49 9.29 10.55
CA LYS A 73 13.82 9.70 11.81
C LYS A 73 14.24 8.89 13.03
N HIS A 74 14.85 7.73 12.85
CA HIS A 74 15.25 6.82 13.92
C HIS A 74 16.77 6.63 14.02
N ALA A 75 17.55 7.42 13.28
CA ALA A 75 19.01 7.51 13.38
C ALA A 75 19.41 8.75 14.19
#